data_AF-A0A940C4T0-F1
#
_entry.id   AF-A0A940C4T0-F1
#
_cell.length_a   1.000
_cell.length_b   1.000
_cell.length_c   1.000
_cell.angle_alpha   90.00
_cell.angle_beta   90.00
_cell.angle_gamma   90.00
#
_symmetry.space_group_name_H-M   'P 1'
#
loop_
_entity.id
_entity.type
_entity.pdbx_description
1 polymer ?
#
loop_
_entity_poly.entity_id
_entity_poly.type
_entity_poly.pdbx_seq_one_letter_code
_entity_poly.pdbx_strand_id
1 'polypeptide(L)'
;MLRPLFKAIISFFLGVSMFFNSLAGQISGKPYTKGSEIDMSKFELVWSDEFDGDALDRTKWDFSWWITERKGGYWHEDMVRVENGNLVISAEYKDEALPYRYPEYDWIKPYKPGWYTGKVVSRDHFEQTYGYFEVRCILPAATGLWSAFWLMNDDGVYNVDGTGTDGTEVDVFESFYYKDYAFGGDYISTGIHYDGYGDDHKGDSIGKQYLENDPYKEYNTYGVEWTKDEYIFYINGKETGRLVPDGGVSQNPEYLLLSVEFAGENGVQNSDRHGTGEISKTLAENWPAEFKVDYVRCYQYKDIV
;
A
#
# COMPACT_ATOMS: atom_id res chain seq x y z
N MET A 1 -85.44 -0.09 -5.76
CA MET A 1 -85.67 -1.54 -5.56
C MET A 1 -85.12 -2.26 -6.78
N LEU A 2 -83.85 -2.68 -6.76
CA LEU A 2 -83.21 -3.63 -7.67
C LEU A 2 -81.83 -4.00 -7.09
N ARG A 3 -81.58 -5.31 -7.06
CA ARG A 3 -80.50 -6.10 -6.43
C ARG A 3 -79.23 -6.16 -7.34
N PRO A 4 -78.20 -7.00 -7.08
CA PRO A 4 -77.35 -7.17 -5.88
C PRO A 4 -75.84 -7.44 -6.20
N LEU A 5 -75.05 -7.57 -5.11
CA LEU A 5 -73.90 -8.47 -4.84
C LEU A 5 -72.92 -8.85 -5.97
N PHE A 6 -71.61 -8.65 -5.72
CA PHE A 6 -70.63 -9.74 -5.53
C PHE A 6 -69.29 -9.13 -5.04
N LYS A 7 -68.87 -9.44 -3.81
CA LYS A 7 -67.43 -9.44 -3.44
C LYS A 7 -67.19 -10.61 -2.50
N ALA A 8 -66.47 -11.60 -3.01
CA ALA A 8 -65.97 -12.73 -2.27
C ALA A 8 -64.74 -12.30 -1.45
N ILE A 9 -64.72 -12.76 -0.21
CA ILE A 9 -63.59 -12.71 0.72
C ILE A 9 -62.67 -13.88 0.38
N ILE A 10 -61.39 -13.60 0.09
CA ILE A 10 -60.32 -14.60 0.17
C ILE A 10 -59.22 -14.00 1.02
N SER A 11 -59.08 -14.57 2.21
CA SER A 11 -57.94 -14.41 3.12
C SER A 11 -56.69 -14.98 2.46
N PHE A 12 -55.57 -14.23 2.53
CA PHE A 12 -54.24 -14.80 2.42
C PHE A 12 -53.35 -14.18 3.49
N PHE A 13 -52.96 -14.99 4.45
CA PHE A 13 -51.90 -14.72 5.42
C PHE A 13 -50.76 -15.70 5.14
N LEU A 14 -49.54 -15.25 5.48
CA LEU A 14 -48.26 -15.96 5.60
C LEU A 14 -47.34 -15.93 4.38
N GLY A 15 -46.30 -15.09 4.52
CA GLY A 15 -45.13 -15.04 3.67
C GLY A 15 -44.25 -13.82 3.94
N VAL A 16 -44.13 -13.36 5.20
CA VAL A 16 -43.12 -12.36 5.58
C VAL A 16 -41.79 -13.11 5.73
N SER A 17 -41.04 -13.24 4.64
CA SER A 17 -39.59 -13.43 4.76
C SER A 17 -38.98 -12.04 4.89
N MET A 18 -38.56 -11.71 6.11
CA MET A 18 -37.87 -10.47 6.41
C MET A 18 -36.52 -10.47 5.68
N PHE A 19 -36.46 -9.80 4.53
CA PHE A 19 -35.20 -9.19 4.08
C PHE A 19 -34.91 -8.01 5.02
N PHE A 20 -34.20 -8.27 6.11
CA PHE A 20 -33.44 -7.22 6.78
C PHE A 20 -32.23 -6.91 5.89
N ASN A 21 -32.44 -6.09 4.87
CA ASN A 21 -31.36 -5.23 4.41
C ASN A 21 -31.07 -4.29 5.58
N SER A 22 -29.93 -4.48 6.24
CA SER A 22 -29.45 -3.59 7.28
C SER A 22 -29.24 -2.20 6.65
N LEU A 23 -30.27 -1.37 6.76
CA LEU A 23 -30.23 0.06 6.53
C LEU A 23 -29.51 0.69 7.73
N ALA A 24 -28.21 0.44 7.84
CA ALA A 24 -27.32 1.04 8.83
C ALA A 24 -25.89 1.00 8.26
N GLY A 25 -25.63 1.88 7.29
CA GLY A 25 -24.30 2.01 6.68
C GLY A 25 -24.23 3.01 5.53
N GLN A 26 -25.21 3.91 5.41
CA GLN A 26 -25.24 4.91 4.34
C GLN A 26 -25.30 6.31 4.95
N ILE A 27 -24.24 6.68 5.67
CA ILE A 27 -23.98 8.07 6.09
C ILE A 27 -22.65 8.61 5.51
N SER A 28 -21.91 7.81 4.75
CA SER A 28 -20.87 8.31 3.83
C SER A 28 -21.04 7.62 2.47
N GLY A 29 -21.38 8.39 1.43
CA GLY A 29 -21.73 7.87 0.11
C GLY A 29 -20.59 7.25 -0.70
N LYS A 30 -19.59 6.64 -0.06
CA LYS A 30 -18.45 5.99 -0.74
C LYS A 30 -18.68 4.47 -0.83
N PRO A 31 -18.47 3.84 -1.99
CA PRO A 31 -18.52 2.39 -2.10
C PRO A 31 -17.26 1.81 -1.45
N TYR A 32 -17.43 1.03 -0.39
CA TYR A 32 -16.34 0.27 0.21
C TYR A 32 -16.05 -1.00 -0.60
N THR A 33 -14.80 -1.47 -0.51
CA THR A 33 -14.36 -2.67 -1.19
C THR A 33 -15.20 -3.89 -0.83
N LYS A 34 -15.76 -4.53 -1.86
CA LYS A 34 -16.51 -5.78 -1.76
C LYS A 34 -16.12 -6.70 -2.91
N GLY A 35 -15.31 -7.70 -2.62
CA GLY A 35 -14.93 -8.76 -3.55
C GLY A 35 -14.87 -10.11 -2.86
N SER A 36 -14.48 -11.13 -3.61
CA SER A 36 -14.25 -12.49 -3.08
C SER A 36 -13.13 -12.48 -2.04
N GLU A 37 -13.23 -13.35 -1.04
CA GLU A 37 -12.14 -13.55 -0.09
C GLU A 37 -10.99 -14.32 -0.73
N ILE A 38 -9.75 -13.97 -0.36
CA ILE A 38 -8.56 -14.73 -0.73
C ILE A 38 -8.66 -16.17 -0.18
N ASP A 39 -8.41 -17.16 -1.04
CA ASP A 39 -8.39 -18.57 -0.63
C ASP A 39 -6.99 -18.97 -0.17
N MET A 40 -6.71 -18.73 1.12
CA MET A 40 -5.42 -19.07 1.75
C MET A 40 -5.12 -20.57 1.75
N SER A 41 -6.08 -21.46 1.46
CA SER A 41 -5.82 -22.89 1.41
C SER A 41 -4.86 -23.29 0.27
N LYS A 42 -4.77 -22.47 -0.78
CA LYS A 42 -3.87 -22.65 -1.92
C LYS A 42 -2.41 -22.37 -1.59
N PHE A 43 -2.14 -21.70 -0.47
CA PHE A 43 -0.83 -21.12 -0.16
C PHE A 43 -0.18 -21.73 1.08
N GLU A 44 1.15 -21.69 1.13
CA GLU A 44 1.96 -21.95 2.30
C GLU A 44 2.88 -20.75 2.60
N LEU A 45 3.10 -20.44 3.87
CA LEU A 45 3.99 -19.35 4.28
C LEU A 45 5.44 -19.77 4.03
N VAL A 46 6.18 -18.95 3.28
CA VAL A 46 7.59 -19.24 2.93
C VAL A 46 8.55 -18.20 3.51
N TRP A 47 8.06 -17.00 3.80
CA TRP A 47 8.86 -15.95 4.44
C TRP A 47 7.95 -15.00 5.22
N SER A 48 8.43 -14.52 6.37
CA SER A 48 7.75 -13.47 7.11
C SER A 48 8.68 -12.68 8.01
N ASP A 49 8.22 -11.50 8.40
CA ASP A 49 8.71 -10.77 9.56
C ASP A 49 7.51 -10.27 10.38
N GLU A 50 7.51 -10.63 11.66
CA GLU A 50 6.48 -10.25 12.64
C GLU A 50 6.96 -9.08 13.53
N PHE A 51 8.21 -8.61 13.32
CA PHE A 51 8.79 -7.47 14.04
C PHE A 51 8.73 -7.59 15.58
N ASP A 52 8.82 -8.82 16.09
CA ASP A 52 8.81 -9.14 17.53
C ASP A 52 10.18 -8.92 18.22
N GLY A 53 11.22 -8.60 17.46
CA GLY A 53 12.57 -8.35 17.96
C GLY A 53 12.75 -6.96 18.60
N ASP A 54 13.96 -6.69 19.08
CA ASP A 54 14.33 -5.39 19.68
C ASP A 54 14.88 -4.39 18.64
N ALA A 55 15.07 -4.82 17.39
CA ALA A 55 15.59 -4.02 16.29
C ALA A 55 15.18 -4.64 14.95
N LEU A 56 15.38 -3.90 13.85
CA LEU A 56 15.17 -4.42 12.50
C LEU A 56 16.08 -5.64 12.26
N ASP A 57 15.50 -6.75 11.80
CA ASP A 57 16.27 -7.94 11.45
C ASP A 57 17.07 -7.69 10.17
N ARG A 58 18.36 -7.40 10.33
CA ARG A 58 19.30 -7.13 9.23
C ARG A 58 19.68 -8.36 8.40
N THR A 59 19.17 -9.54 8.76
CA THR A 59 19.24 -10.74 7.90
C THR A 59 18.06 -10.85 6.93
N LYS A 60 17.08 -9.94 7.07
CA LYS A 60 15.86 -9.86 6.26
C LYS A 60 15.73 -8.54 5.53
N TRP A 61 16.21 -7.45 6.14
CA TRP A 61 16.00 -6.10 5.66
C TRP A 61 17.29 -5.26 5.66
N ASP A 62 17.41 -4.42 4.66
CA ASP A 62 18.37 -3.33 4.60
C ASP A 62 17.69 -1.96 4.56
N PHE A 63 18.48 -0.92 4.85
CA PHE A 63 18.08 0.47 4.66
C PHE A 63 18.39 0.92 3.23
N SER A 64 17.68 1.95 2.76
CA SER A 64 17.99 2.61 1.48
C SER A 64 19.35 3.31 1.51
N TRP A 65 20.42 2.58 1.20
CA TRP A 65 21.78 3.12 1.19
C TRP A 65 22.10 3.86 -0.11
N TRP A 66 21.42 3.59 -1.22
CA TRP A 66 21.75 4.17 -2.53
C TRP A 66 21.04 5.50 -2.84
N ILE A 67 19.99 5.85 -2.08
CA ILE A 67 19.22 7.10 -2.21
C ILE A 67 19.06 7.72 -0.84
N THR A 68 19.51 8.98 -0.70
CA THR A 68 19.37 9.77 0.53
C THR A 68 18.27 10.81 0.42
N GLU A 69 18.30 11.63 -0.64
CA GLU A 69 17.26 12.61 -0.94
C GLU A 69 16.20 11.97 -1.83
N ARG A 70 14.96 11.99 -1.38
CA ARG A 70 13.82 11.44 -2.11
C ARG A 70 12.64 12.40 -2.02
N LYS A 71 12.16 12.85 -3.18
CA LYS A 71 11.04 13.79 -3.29
C LYS A 71 11.28 15.03 -2.42
N GLY A 72 10.34 15.36 -1.53
CA GLY A 72 10.41 16.52 -0.65
C GLY A 72 11.21 16.33 0.63
N GLY A 73 11.93 15.22 0.81
CA GLY A 73 12.68 14.95 2.05
C GLY A 73 13.80 13.93 1.90
N TYR A 74 14.14 13.28 3.01
CA TYR A 74 15.27 12.38 3.14
C TYR A 74 14.87 11.02 3.72
N TRP A 75 15.42 9.95 3.16
CA TRP A 75 15.41 8.62 3.79
C TRP A 75 16.64 8.43 4.66
N HIS A 76 16.42 8.04 5.91
CA HIS A 76 17.49 7.84 6.88
C HIS A 76 17.14 6.69 7.85
N GLU A 77 18.13 5.86 8.19
CA GLU A 77 17.96 4.68 9.05
C GLU A 77 17.49 5.01 10.47
N ASP A 78 17.94 6.12 11.07
CA ASP A 78 17.46 6.60 12.38
C ASP A 78 15.95 6.91 12.42
N MET A 79 15.25 6.93 11.28
CA MET A 79 13.80 7.07 11.21
C MET A 79 13.06 5.74 11.29
N VAL A 80 13.79 4.62 11.36
CA VAL A 80 13.26 3.27 11.37
C VAL A 80 13.63 2.61 12.69
N ARG A 81 12.64 1.98 13.34
CA ARG A 81 12.86 1.18 14.55
C ARG A 81 11.89 0.01 14.61
N VAL A 82 12.18 -0.95 15.48
CA VAL A 82 11.21 -1.96 15.89
C VAL A 82 10.82 -1.67 17.33
N GLU A 83 9.51 -1.58 17.59
CA GLU A 83 8.98 -1.22 18.90
C GLU A 83 7.57 -1.81 19.06
N ASN A 84 7.32 -2.49 20.19
CA ASN A 84 6.00 -3.05 20.54
C ASN A 84 5.40 -3.96 19.44
N GLY A 85 6.21 -4.90 18.91
CA GLY A 85 5.76 -5.84 17.87
C GLY A 85 5.46 -5.16 16.52
N ASN A 86 6.11 -4.03 16.24
CA ASN A 86 5.92 -3.29 14.99
C ASN A 86 7.25 -2.79 14.46
N LEU A 87 7.42 -2.86 13.14
CA LEU A 87 8.28 -1.92 12.44
C LEU A 87 7.59 -0.54 12.48
N VAL A 88 8.35 0.49 12.85
CA VAL A 88 7.89 1.87 12.86
C VAL A 88 8.80 2.70 11.97
N ILE A 89 8.22 3.28 10.92
CA ILE A 89 8.85 4.31 10.09
C ILE A 89 8.25 5.66 10.49
N SER A 90 9.04 6.50 11.15
CA SER A 90 8.63 7.83 11.57
C SER A 90 8.90 8.86 10.48
N ALA A 91 8.06 9.89 10.43
CA ALA A 91 8.22 11.05 9.57
C ALA A 91 8.30 12.30 10.46
N GLU A 92 9.43 13.01 10.41
CA GLU A 92 9.62 14.23 11.19
C GLU A 92 10.49 15.33 10.54
N TYR A 93 10.35 16.59 10.98
CA TYR A 93 11.31 17.64 10.62
C TYR A 93 12.48 17.63 11.59
N LYS A 94 13.71 17.71 11.07
CA LYS A 94 14.94 17.85 11.84
C LYS A 94 15.57 19.22 11.57
N ASP A 95 15.78 19.99 12.64
CA ASP A 95 16.45 21.30 12.58
C ASP A 95 17.95 21.19 12.27
N GLU A 96 18.51 20.00 12.48
CA GLU A 96 19.89 19.66 12.15
C GLU A 96 19.93 18.46 11.20
N ALA A 97 20.99 18.35 10.40
CA ALA A 97 21.19 17.19 9.55
C ALA A 97 21.44 15.94 10.39
N LEU A 98 20.83 14.81 10.00
CA LEU A 98 21.17 13.51 10.58
C LEU A 98 22.56 13.02 10.12
N PRO A 99 23.20 12.09 10.86
CA PRO A 99 24.55 11.62 10.57
C PRO A 99 24.71 11.12 9.13
N TYR A 100 25.83 11.46 8.49
CA TYR A 100 26.10 10.98 7.15
C TYR A 100 26.57 9.51 7.18
N ARG A 101 25.75 8.60 6.63
CA ARG A 101 25.93 7.14 6.79
C ARG A 101 26.84 6.50 5.75
N TYR A 102 26.87 7.03 4.53
CA TYR A 102 27.52 6.38 3.39
C TYR A 102 28.50 7.31 2.64
N PRO A 103 29.51 7.88 3.34
CA PRO A 103 30.48 8.82 2.75
C PRO A 103 31.40 8.23 1.69
N GLU A 104 31.48 6.91 1.59
CA GLU A 104 32.32 6.20 0.64
C GLU A 104 31.78 6.22 -0.80
N TYR A 105 30.52 6.63 -1.01
CA TYR A 105 29.92 6.72 -2.35
C TYR A 105 29.75 8.19 -2.77
N ASP A 106 30.46 8.60 -3.83
CA ASP A 106 30.52 10.00 -4.27
C ASP A 106 29.18 10.59 -4.75
N TRP A 107 28.24 9.75 -5.19
CA TRP A 107 26.91 10.17 -5.63
C TRP A 107 25.93 10.40 -4.48
N ILE A 108 26.17 9.77 -3.33
CA ILE A 108 25.40 10.01 -2.12
C ILE A 108 25.80 11.39 -1.59
N LYS A 109 24.81 12.22 -1.24
CA LYS A 109 25.05 13.57 -0.72
C LYS A 109 24.80 13.61 0.78
N PRO A 110 25.58 14.42 1.52
CA PRO A 110 25.30 14.68 2.92
C PRO A 110 23.89 15.21 3.13
N TYR A 111 23.28 14.76 4.22
CA TYR A 111 21.96 15.23 4.62
C TYR A 111 21.99 16.71 5.06
N LYS A 112 20.82 17.34 5.06
CA LYS A 112 20.60 18.75 5.47
C LYS A 112 19.43 18.84 6.46
N PRO A 113 19.31 19.92 7.24
CA PRO A 113 18.06 20.20 7.95
C PRO A 113 16.86 20.11 7.01
N GLY A 114 15.78 19.46 7.42
CA GLY A 114 14.68 19.12 6.53
C GLY A 114 13.76 18.04 7.07
N TRP A 115 12.93 17.50 6.18
CA TRP A 115 12.01 16.41 6.50
C TRP A 115 12.68 15.05 6.31
N TYR A 116 12.60 14.21 7.33
CA TYR A 116 13.22 12.90 7.38
C TYR A 116 12.18 11.81 7.61
N THR A 117 12.36 10.71 6.90
CA THR A 117 11.60 9.48 7.09
C THR A 117 12.45 8.28 6.67
N GLY A 118 11.85 7.12 6.42
CA GLY A 118 12.59 5.88 6.19
C GLY A 118 12.04 5.00 5.08
N LYS A 119 12.90 4.09 4.67
CA LYS A 119 12.60 2.99 3.75
C LYS A 119 13.41 1.77 4.19
N VAL A 120 12.76 0.61 4.18
CA VAL A 120 13.42 -0.70 4.32
C VAL A 120 13.14 -1.55 3.09
N VAL A 121 14.08 -2.41 2.75
CA VAL A 121 14.05 -3.25 1.55
C VAL A 121 14.53 -4.65 1.88
N SER A 122 13.95 -5.67 1.26
CA SER A 122 14.44 -7.06 1.39
C SER A 122 15.48 -7.44 0.33
N ARG A 123 15.93 -6.49 -0.50
CA ARG A 123 16.94 -6.72 -1.54
C ARG A 123 18.15 -7.44 -0.95
N ASP A 124 18.66 -8.43 -1.67
CA ASP A 124 19.77 -9.31 -1.28
C ASP A 124 19.47 -10.28 -0.11
N HIS A 125 18.27 -10.23 0.48
CA HIS A 125 17.83 -11.13 1.57
C HIS A 125 16.65 -12.01 1.18
N PHE A 126 15.66 -11.45 0.49
CA PHE A 126 14.47 -12.15 0.03
C PHE A 126 13.89 -11.50 -1.22
N GLU A 127 13.61 -12.34 -2.20
CA GLU A 127 12.88 -12.04 -3.42
C GLU A 127 12.07 -13.28 -3.80
N GLN A 128 10.93 -13.08 -4.46
CA GLN A 128 10.06 -14.18 -4.85
C GLN A 128 9.36 -13.84 -6.17
N THR A 129 9.11 -14.85 -6.98
CA THR A 129 8.22 -14.76 -8.15
C THR A 129 6.92 -15.49 -7.84
N TYR A 130 5.81 -14.82 -8.13
CA TYR A 130 4.45 -15.29 -7.88
C TYR A 130 4.13 -15.58 -6.41
N GLY A 131 2.86 -15.86 -6.12
CA GLY A 131 2.37 -16.17 -4.78
C GLY A 131 1.53 -15.05 -4.19
N TYR A 132 1.42 -15.02 -2.87
CA TYR A 132 0.66 -14.01 -2.16
C TYR A 132 1.57 -13.21 -1.22
N PHE A 133 1.48 -11.89 -1.26
CA PHE A 133 2.27 -10.99 -0.45
C PHE A 133 1.31 -10.10 0.34
N GLU A 134 1.44 -10.05 1.66
CA GLU A 134 0.55 -9.28 2.52
C GLU A 134 1.34 -8.50 3.57
N VAL A 135 0.93 -7.25 3.78
CA VAL A 135 1.35 -6.42 4.89
C VAL A 135 0.15 -6.08 5.77
N ARG A 136 0.34 -6.06 7.09
CA ARG A 136 -0.64 -5.53 8.05
C ARG A 136 -0.09 -4.28 8.70
N CYS A 137 -0.78 -3.14 8.56
CA CYS A 137 -0.24 -1.87 9.02
C CYS A 137 -1.31 -0.83 9.40
N ILE A 138 -0.85 0.21 10.11
CA ILE A 138 -1.53 1.49 10.32
C ILE A 138 -0.74 2.56 9.59
N LEU A 139 -1.42 3.32 8.73
CA LEU A 139 -0.81 4.33 7.87
C LEU A 139 -0.48 5.62 8.66
N PRO A 140 0.55 6.37 8.26
CA PRO A 140 0.93 7.60 8.95
C PRO A 140 -0.08 8.73 8.71
N ALA A 141 -0.59 9.32 9.78
CA ALA A 141 -1.69 10.28 9.77
C ALA A 141 -1.23 11.75 9.54
N ALA A 142 -0.69 12.07 8.36
CA ALA A 142 -0.37 13.44 7.99
C ALA A 142 -0.48 13.72 6.49
N THR A 143 -1.01 14.90 6.15
CA THR A 143 -1.05 15.41 4.78
C THR A 143 0.36 15.63 4.26
N GLY A 144 0.60 15.39 2.97
CA GLY A 144 1.92 15.49 2.35
C GLY A 144 2.81 14.24 2.53
N LEU A 145 2.34 13.20 3.23
CA LEU A 145 3.02 11.91 3.30
C LEU A 145 2.54 10.96 2.21
N TRP A 146 3.43 10.08 1.77
CA TRP A 146 3.15 8.99 0.84
C TRP A 146 3.75 7.70 1.39
N SER A 147 2.92 6.84 1.96
CA SER A 147 3.32 5.52 2.48
C SER A 147 2.99 4.41 1.49
N ALA A 148 3.83 3.39 1.41
CA ALA A 148 3.64 2.28 0.47
C ALA A 148 4.22 0.95 0.98
N PHE A 149 3.60 -0.14 0.52
CA PHE A 149 4.19 -1.47 0.46
C PHE A 149 4.16 -1.93 -1.00
N TRP A 150 5.31 -2.31 -1.51
CA TRP A 150 5.51 -2.55 -2.93
C TRP A 150 6.59 -3.60 -3.18
N LEU A 151 6.57 -4.14 -4.39
CA LEU A 151 7.56 -5.10 -4.90
C LEU A 151 8.24 -4.51 -6.12
N MET A 152 9.51 -4.85 -6.34
CA MET A 152 10.25 -4.38 -7.51
C MET A 152 11.37 -5.34 -7.90
N ASN A 153 11.67 -5.39 -9.19
CA ASN A 153 12.92 -5.92 -9.73
C ASN A 153 13.65 -4.79 -10.46
N ASP A 154 14.75 -4.29 -9.90
CA ASP A 154 15.48 -3.15 -10.49
C ASP A 154 16.00 -3.45 -11.89
N ASP A 155 16.57 -4.63 -12.11
CA ASP A 155 17.22 -4.94 -13.38
C ASP A 155 16.21 -5.00 -14.54
N GLY A 156 15.01 -5.52 -14.26
CA GLY A 156 13.94 -5.69 -15.22
C GLY A 156 13.10 -4.44 -15.44
N VAL A 157 12.63 -3.79 -14.37
CA VAL A 157 11.65 -2.69 -14.49
C VAL A 157 12.18 -1.47 -15.26
N TYR A 158 13.50 -1.28 -15.28
CA TYR A 158 14.15 -0.21 -16.04
C TYR A 158 14.50 -0.59 -17.49
N ASN A 159 14.39 -1.87 -17.86
CA ASN A 159 14.61 -2.30 -19.24
C ASN A 159 13.41 -1.89 -20.10
N VAL A 160 13.70 -1.35 -21.28
CA VAL A 160 12.68 -0.85 -22.21
C VAL A 160 12.65 -1.75 -23.43
N ASP A 161 11.75 -2.73 -23.42
CA ASP A 161 11.61 -3.74 -24.47
C ASP A 161 10.16 -3.94 -24.96
N GLY A 162 9.22 -3.20 -24.39
CA GLY A 162 7.80 -3.28 -24.69
C GLY A 162 7.00 -4.12 -23.70
N THR A 163 7.65 -4.85 -22.79
CA THR A 163 7.04 -5.87 -21.91
C THR A 163 7.15 -5.52 -20.44
N GLY A 164 6.35 -6.18 -19.61
CA GLY A 164 6.52 -6.20 -18.14
C GLY A 164 7.05 -7.53 -17.64
N THR A 165 7.46 -8.43 -18.54
CA THR A 165 7.83 -9.81 -18.20
C THR A 165 9.21 -9.92 -17.56
N ASP A 166 10.09 -8.96 -17.84
CA ASP A 166 11.43 -8.84 -17.28
C ASP A 166 11.44 -8.19 -15.89
N GLY A 167 10.47 -7.34 -15.58
CA GLY A 167 10.24 -6.83 -14.23
C GLY A 167 9.07 -5.87 -14.17
N THR A 168 8.42 -5.80 -13.02
CA THR A 168 7.37 -4.83 -12.72
C THR A 168 7.64 -4.21 -11.35
N GLU A 169 7.30 -2.93 -11.18
CA GLU A 169 7.06 -2.36 -9.85
C GLU A 169 5.57 -2.59 -9.55
N VAL A 170 5.29 -3.33 -8.47
CA VAL A 170 3.94 -3.69 -8.04
C VAL A 170 3.64 -2.97 -6.73
N ASP A 171 2.84 -1.90 -6.82
CA ASP A 171 2.39 -1.15 -5.65
C ASP A 171 1.18 -1.83 -5.02
N VAL A 172 1.43 -2.75 -4.08
CA VAL A 172 0.37 -3.46 -3.34
C VAL A 172 -0.58 -2.48 -2.68
N PHE A 173 -0.02 -1.45 -2.04
CA PHE A 173 -0.77 -0.27 -1.67
C PHE A 173 0.12 0.97 -1.69
N GLU A 174 -0.52 2.09 -1.99
CA GLU A 174 -0.01 3.43 -1.75
C GLU A 174 -1.08 4.27 -1.05
N SER A 175 -0.63 5.10 -0.12
CA SER A 175 -1.51 6.02 0.59
C SER A 175 -0.85 7.38 0.75
N PHE A 176 -1.49 8.35 0.13
CA PHE A 176 -1.00 9.72 0.07
C PHE A 176 -2.15 10.76 0.14
N TYR A 177 -3.28 10.34 0.72
CA TYR A 177 -4.55 11.09 0.73
C TYR A 177 -5.12 11.36 2.14
N TYR A 178 -4.28 11.43 3.17
CA TYR A 178 -4.74 11.70 4.53
C TYR A 178 -5.52 13.03 4.60
N LYS A 179 -6.84 12.89 4.85
CA LYS A 179 -7.82 13.99 4.88
C LYS A 179 -7.76 14.89 3.65
N ASP A 180 -7.43 14.34 2.48
CA ASP A 180 -7.42 15.08 1.23
C ASP A 180 -8.82 15.15 0.61
N TYR A 181 -9.63 16.08 1.09
CA TYR A 181 -11.00 16.24 0.62
C TYR A 181 -11.11 16.74 -0.84
N ALA A 182 -10.03 17.28 -1.41
CA ALA A 182 -10.04 17.76 -2.80
C ALA A 182 -9.96 16.58 -3.79
N PHE A 183 -9.24 15.52 -3.44
CA PHE A 183 -9.04 14.37 -4.31
C PHE A 183 -9.79 13.11 -3.89
N GLY A 184 -10.70 13.18 -2.91
CA GLY A 184 -11.61 12.08 -2.58
C GLY A 184 -11.39 11.47 -1.21
N GLY A 185 -10.47 11.99 -0.41
CA GLY A 185 -10.23 11.64 1.00
C GLY A 185 -9.42 10.37 1.17
N ASP A 186 -9.62 9.69 2.30
CA ASP A 186 -8.82 8.56 2.77
C ASP A 186 -9.01 7.27 1.96
N TYR A 187 -8.48 7.20 0.74
CA TYR A 187 -8.45 5.99 -0.08
C TYR A 187 -7.04 5.47 -0.31
N ILE A 188 -7.01 4.24 -0.82
CA ILE A 188 -5.81 3.50 -1.16
C ILE A 188 -5.71 3.41 -2.67
N SER A 189 -4.51 3.67 -3.16
CA SER A 189 -4.11 3.43 -4.54
C SER A 189 -3.32 2.13 -4.62
N THR A 190 -3.33 1.54 -5.80
CA THR A 190 -2.61 0.31 -6.13
C THR A 190 -2.30 0.39 -7.62
N GLY A 191 -1.10 -0.01 -8.00
CA GLY A 191 -0.62 0.14 -9.37
C GLY A 191 0.38 -0.93 -9.77
N ILE A 192 0.60 -1.01 -11.08
CA ILE A 192 1.76 -1.68 -11.66
C ILE A 192 2.47 -0.72 -12.61
N HIS A 193 3.80 -0.80 -12.65
CA HIS A 193 4.67 0.03 -13.47
C HIS A 193 5.75 -0.82 -14.14
N TYR A 194 5.93 -0.68 -15.44
CA TYR A 194 6.89 -1.46 -16.22
C TYR A 194 7.35 -0.70 -17.48
N ASP A 195 8.33 -1.27 -18.19
CA ASP A 195 8.92 -0.71 -19.43
C ASP A 195 9.63 0.64 -19.19
N GLY A 196 10.30 0.77 -18.05
CA GLY A 196 11.00 2.00 -17.65
C GLY A 196 10.08 3.08 -17.07
N TYR A 197 10.64 4.28 -16.94
CA TYR A 197 9.93 5.48 -16.47
C TYR A 197 10.10 6.62 -17.48
N GLY A 198 9.28 7.67 -17.36
CA GLY A 198 9.31 8.79 -18.28
C GLY A 198 8.47 8.50 -19.52
N ASP A 199 9.04 8.71 -20.71
CA ASP A 199 8.28 8.61 -21.98
C ASP A 199 7.94 7.16 -22.36
N ASP A 200 8.73 6.19 -21.89
CA ASP A 200 8.53 4.76 -22.17
C ASP A 200 7.59 4.07 -21.17
N HIS A 201 7.29 4.74 -20.05
CA HIS A 201 6.53 4.20 -18.93
C HIS A 201 5.19 3.57 -19.35
N LYS A 202 4.94 2.37 -18.83
CA LYS A 202 3.64 1.71 -18.90
C LYS A 202 3.17 1.35 -17.51
N GLY A 203 1.86 1.28 -17.35
CA GLY A 203 1.25 0.88 -16.09
C GLY A 203 -0.26 0.90 -16.11
N ASP A 204 -0.84 0.36 -15.05
CA ASP A 204 -2.29 0.37 -14.80
C ASP A 204 -2.57 0.41 -13.29
N SER A 205 -3.81 0.66 -12.89
CA SER A 205 -4.21 0.84 -11.50
C SER A 205 -5.68 0.44 -11.25
N ILE A 206 -6.00 -0.01 -10.03
CA ILE A 206 -7.37 -0.36 -9.62
C ILE A 206 -8.23 0.89 -9.29
N GLY A 207 -7.65 2.09 -9.39
CA GLY A 207 -8.30 3.34 -9.01
C GLY A 207 -8.49 3.46 -7.49
N LYS A 208 -9.50 4.22 -7.06
CA LYS A 208 -9.68 4.60 -5.64
C LYS A 208 -10.34 3.49 -4.85
N GLN A 209 -9.66 2.97 -3.83
CA GLN A 209 -10.18 1.90 -2.97
C GLN A 209 -10.44 2.44 -1.55
N TYR A 210 -11.70 2.39 -1.11
CA TYR A 210 -12.10 2.90 0.22
C TYR A 210 -12.28 1.77 1.22
N LEU A 211 -11.78 1.97 2.44
CA LEU A 211 -11.92 1.03 3.56
C LEU A 211 -13.10 1.40 4.45
N GLU A 212 -13.71 0.38 5.06
CA GLU A 212 -14.76 0.57 6.07
C GLU A 212 -14.20 1.16 7.38
N ASN A 213 -12.96 0.78 7.74
CA ASN A 213 -12.25 1.25 8.93
C ASN A 213 -11.32 2.43 8.59
N ASP A 214 -10.91 3.19 9.60
CA ASP A 214 -9.97 4.31 9.42
C ASP A 214 -8.52 3.79 9.29
N PRO A 215 -7.90 3.82 8.09
CA PRO A 215 -6.59 3.19 7.86
C PRO A 215 -5.45 3.90 8.60
N TYR A 216 -5.70 5.08 9.15
CA TYR A 216 -4.73 5.87 9.92
C TYR A 216 -4.83 5.64 11.43
N LYS A 217 -5.78 4.81 11.89
CA LYS A 217 -5.98 4.49 13.31
C LYS A 217 -6.10 3.00 13.59
N GLU A 218 -6.51 2.23 12.60
CA GLU A 218 -6.80 0.81 12.73
C GLU A 218 -5.92 0.02 11.77
N TYR A 219 -5.48 -1.16 12.22
CA TYR A 219 -4.76 -2.06 11.36
C TYR A 219 -5.66 -2.57 10.23
N ASN A 220 -5.11 -2.55 9.03
CA ASN A 220 -5.71 -3.18 7.86
C ASN A 220 -4.66 -4.06 7.18
N THR A 221 -5.11 -5.06 6.43
CA THR A 221 -4.23 -5.84 5.57
C THR A 221 -4.34 -5.39 4.12
N TYR A 222 -3.20 -5.38 3.45
CA TYR A 222 -3.06 -5.05 2.04
C TYR A 222 -2.24 -6.15 1.39
N GLY A 223 -2.74 -6.75 0.32
CA GLY A 223 -2.04 -7.84 -0.32
C GLY A 223 -2.28 -7.96 -1.81
N VAL A 224 -1.36 -8.67 -2.46
CA VAL A 224 -1.44 -9.00 -3.89
C VAL A 224 -1.22 -10.50 -4.07
N GLU A 225 -2.15 -11.16 -4.78
CA GLU A 225 -1.93 -12.48 -5.38
C GLU A 225 -1.35 -12.22 -6.77
N TRP A 226 -0.05 -12.49 -6.90
CA TRP A 226 0.68 -12.38 -8.14
C TRP A 226 0.74 -13.76 -8.79
N THR A 227 0.07 -13.88 -9.93
CA THR A 227 0.04 -15.10 -10.73
C THR A 227 0.87 -14.92 -11.99
N LYS A 228 1.02 -15.98 -12.80
CA LYS A 228 1.64 -15.85 -14.13
C LYS A 228 0.79 -15.05 -15.14
N ASP A 229 -0.51 -14.86 -14.86
CA ASP A 229 -1.49 -14.34 -15.82
C ASP A 229 -2.04 -12.95 -15.41
N GLU A 230 -2.03 -12.63 -14.10
CA GLU A 230 -2.59 -11.39 -13.54
C GLU A 230 -2.05 -11.08 -12.14
N TYR A 231 -2.23 -9.82 -11.73
CA TYR A 231 -2.11 -9.35 -10.34
C TYR A 231 -3.50 -9.12 -9.76
N ILE A 232 -3.80 -9.72 -8.61
CA ILE A 232 -5.10 -9.60 -7.93
C ILE A 232 -4.87 -8.93 -6.57
N PHE A 233 -5.52 -7.81 -6.32
CA PHE A 233 -5.28 -7.00 -5.12
C PHE A 233 -6.37 -7.18 -4.08
N TYR A 234 -5.98 -7.07 -2.81
CA TYR A 234 -6.82 -7.35 -1.66
C TYR A 234 -6.64 -6.29 -0.58
N ILE A 235 -7.76 -5.90 0.02
CA ILE A 235 -7.78 -5.16 1.28
C ILE A 235 -8.61 -5.95 2.29
N ASN A 236 -8.05 -6.20 3.47
CA ASN A 236 -8.67 -7.00 4.53
C ASN A 236 -9.18 -8.35 4.01
N GLY A 237 -8.36 -9.01 3.19
CA GLY A 237 -8.65 -10.30 2.57
C GLY A 237 -9.70 -10.29 1.46
N LYS A 238 -10.31 -9.13 1.12
CA LYS A 238 -11.32 -9.02 0.06
C LYS A 238 -10.72 -8.45 -1.22
N GLU A 239 -10.98 -9.10 -2.34
CA GLU A 239 -10.54 -8.66 -3.66
C GLU A 239 -11.05 -7.24 -3.95
N THR A 240 -10.14 -6.38 -4.43
CA THR A 240 -10.43 -4.99 -4.78
C THR A 240 -10.41 -4.78 -6.29
N GLY A 241 -9.58 -5.55 -6.99
CA GLY A 241 -9.50 -5.56 -8.44
C GLY A 241 -8.34 -6.40 -8.96
N ARG A 242 -8.26 -6.49 -10.28
CA ARG A 242 -7.30 -7.31 -11.03
C ARG A 242 -6.65 -6.47 -12.12
N LEU A 243 -5.35 -6.67 -12.33
CA LEU A 243 -4.60 -6.06 -13.43
C LEU A 243 -3.98 -7.14 -14.30
N VAL A 244 -4.24 -7.05 -15.60
CA VAL A 244 -3.63 -7.89 -16.64
C VAL A 244 -2.84 -6.95 -17.55
N PRO A 245 -1.53 -6.74 -17.29
CA PRO A 245 -0.72 -5.83 -18.09
C PRO A 245 -0.66 -6.28 -19.56
N ASP A 246 -0.86 -5.35 -20.49
CA ASP A 246 -0.70 -5.59 -21.93
C ASP A 246 0.70 -6.12 -22.28
N GLY A 247 1.73 -5.66 -21.56
CA GLY A 247 3.11 -6.12 -21.67
C GLY A 247 3.40 -7.49 -21.07
N GLY A 248 2.40 -8.19 -20.51
CA GLY A 248 2.57 -9.44 -19.78
C GLY A 248 3.00 -9.24 -18.32
N VAL A 249 2.73 -10.26 -17.51
CA VAL A 249 3.06 -10.25 -16.08
C VAL A 249 4.53 -10.59 -15.85
N SER A 250 5.15 -9.94 -14.87
CA SER A 250 6.53 -10.18 -14.45
C SER A 250 6.79 -11.66 -14.21
N GLN A 251 7.94 -12.13 -14.67
CA GLN A 251 8.41 -13.51 -14.54
C GLN A 251 9.70 -13.60 -13.73
N ASN A 252 10.15 -12.49 -13.16
CA ASN A 252 11.40 -12.39 -12.42
C ASN A 252 11.14 -12.24 -10.93
N PRO A 253 12.07 -12.58 -10.04
CA PRO A 253 11.89 -12.36 -8.61
C PRO A 253 11.85 -10.87 -8.29
N GLU A 254 10.94 -10.47 -7.41
CA GLU A 254 10.85 -9.10 -6.92
C GLU A 254 11.08 -9.06 -5.41
N TYR A 255 11.86 -8.10 -4.95
CA TYR A 255 12.12 -7.87 -3.53
C TYR A 255 11.08 -6.89 -2.97
N LEU A 256 10.93 -6.90 -1.65
CA LEU A 256 9.90 -6.15 -0.92
C LEU A 256 10.43 -4.80 -0.47
N LEU A 257 9.54 -3.80 -0.44
CA LEU A 257 9.86 -2.46 0.01
C LEU A 257 8.73 -1.93 0.91
N LEU A 258 9.12 -1.31 2.03
CA LEU A 258 8.25 -0.51 2.88
C LEU A 258 8.85 0.89 2.96
N SER A 259 8.07 1.90 2.61
CA SER A 259 8.57 3.28 2.57
C SER A 259 7.51 4.29 2.96
N VAL A 260 8.00 5.42 3.45
CA VAL A 260 7.24 6.67 3.53
C VAL A 260 8.04 7.74 2.78
N GLU A 261 7.37 8.60 2.03
CA GLU A 261 7.96 9.75 1.35
C GLU A 261 7.25 11.03 1.75
N PHE A 262 7.91 12.16 1.54
CA PHE A 262 7.27 13.48 1.58
C PHE A 262 7.03 13.96 0.17
N ALA A 263 5.81 14.41 -0.12
CA ALA A 263 5.53 15.11 -1.37
C ALA A 263 6.44 16.32 -1.55
N GLY A 264 6.91 16.52 -2.78
CA GLY A 264 7.87 17.55 -3.14
C GLY A 264 8.95 17.03 -4.07
N GLU A 265 10.01 17.82 -4.23
CA GLU A 265 11.12 17.51 -5.15
C GLU A 265 12.41 18.16 -4.62
N ASN A 266 13.57 17.56 -4.90
CA ASN A 266 14.89 18.06 -4.49
C ASN A 266 15.01 18.38 -2.99
N GLY A 267 14.43 17.53 -2.12
CA GLY A 267 14.46 17.70 -0.67
C GLY A 267 13.60 18.87 -0.15
N VAL A 268 12.78 19.48 -1.03
CA VAL A 268 11.88 20.57 -0.69
C VAL A 268 10.44 20.08 -0.75
N GLN A 269 9.77 20.14 0.40
CA GLN A 269 8.37 19.77 0.54
C GLN A 269 7.46 20.72 -0.25
N ASN A 270 6.54 20.14 -1.02
CA ASN A 270 5.48 20.86 -1.71
C ASN A 270 4.35 19.88 -2.10
N SER A 271 3.21 20.39 -2.56
CA SER A 271 2.21 19.51 -3.20
C SER A 271 2.78 18.90 -4.48
N ASP A 272 2.45 17.63 -4.74
CA ASP A 272 2.80 16.96 -5.99
C ASP A 272 1.61 16.87 -6.96
N ARG A 273 1.83 16.23 -8.13
CA ARG A 273 0.83 16.01 -9.16
C ARG A 273 -0.39 15.19 -8.70
N HIS A 274 -0.26 14.46 -7.59
CA HIS A 274 -1.28 13.58 -7.07
C HIS A 274 -2.15 14.24 -6.00
N GLY A 275 -1.88 15.50 -5.64
CA GLY A 275 -2.70 16.27 -4.70
C GLY A 275 -2.38 16.02 -3.23
N THR A 276 -1.28 15.32 -2.94
CA THR A 276 -0.76 15.02 -1.59
C THR A 276 -0.79 16.19 -0.60
N GLY A 277 -0.67 17.42 -1.11
CA GLY A 277 -0.73 18.64 -0.32
C GLY A 277 0.59 19.00 0.38
N GLU A 278 0.61 20.19 0.97
CA GLU A 278 1.70 20.62 1.83
C GLU A 278 1.59 19.98 3.22
N ILE A 279 2.73 19.72 3.87
CA ILE A 279 2.71 19.16 5.22
C ILE A 279 2.02 20.14 6.17
N SER A 280 0.92 19.68 6.75
CA SER A 280 0.23 20.40 7.79
C SER A 280 0.57 19.82 9.16
N LYS A 281 1.49 20.49 9.89
CA LYS A 281 1.78 20.18 11.30
C LYS A 281 0.55 20.33 12.21
N THR A 282 -0.46 21.11 11.77
CA THR A 282 -1.67 21.41 12.55
C THR A 282 -2.78 20.35 12.41
N LEU A 283 -2.66 19.40 11.46
CA LEU A 283 -3.62 18.31 11.25
C LEU A 283 -3.17 16.93 11.78
N ALA A 284 -1.90 16.80 12.15
CA ALA A 284 -1.36 15.64 12.85
C ALA A 284 -1.48 15.89 14.36
N GLU A 285 -2.56 15.39 14.98
CA GLU A 285 -2.75 15.48 16.44
C GLU A 285 -1.67 14.72 17.24
N ASN A 286 -0.83 13.91 16.57
CA ASN A 286 0.24 13.11 17.16
C ASN A 286 1.52 13.14 16.29
N TRP A 287 2.31 14.20 16.39
CA TRP A 287 3.65 14.24 15.76
C TRP A 287 4.70 13.61 16.68
N PRO A 288 5.67 12.80 16.19
CA PRO A 288 5.93 12.44 14.79
C PRO A 288 4.83 11.55 14.18
N ALA A 289 4.62 11.66 12.86
CA ALA A 289 3.70 10.75 12.15
C ALA A 289 4.39 9.40 11.95
N GLU A 290 3.67 8.29 12.19
CA GLU A 290 4.26 6.95 12.23
C GLU A 290 3.52 5.99 11.32
N PHE A 291 4.25 5.35 10.41
CA PHE A 291 3.79 4.18 9.67
C PHE A 291 4.15 2.94 10.50
N LYS A 292 3.15 2.20 10.97
CA LYS A 292 3.32 1.05 11.86
C LYS A 292 2.96 -0.23 11.15
N VAL A 293 3.91 -1.15 11.04
CA VAL A 293 3.72 -2.43 10.36
C VAL A 293 3.84 -3.55 11.38
N ASP A 294 2.75 -4.29 11.53
CA ASP A 294 2.62 -5.43 12.44
C ASP A 294 3.31 -6.67 11.87
N TYR A 295 3.11 -6.94 10.58
CA TYR A 295 3.84 -8.01 9.89
C TYR A 295 3.95 -7.76 8.39
N VAL A 296 4.92 -8.44 7.78
CA VAL A 296 4.96 -8.76 6.35
C VAL A 296 5.02 -10.26 6.20
N ARG A 297 4.17 -10.83 5.35
CA ARG A 297 4.10 -12.27 5.09
C ARG A 297 4.04 -12.56 3.60
N CYS A 298 4.84 -13.52 3.17
CA CYS A 298 4.94 -13.96 1.78
C CYS A 298 4.67 -15.46 1.71
N TYR A 299 3.83 -15.83 0.76
CA TYR A 299 3.32 -17.18 0.61
C TYR A 299 3.54 -17.67 -0.81
N GLN A 300 3.82 -18.97 -0.96
CA GLN A 300 3.91 -19.65 -2.26
C GLN A 300 2.69 -20.55 -2.47
N TYR A 301 2.30 -20.80 -3.71
CA TYR A 301 1.32 -21.83 -4.03
C TYR A 301 1.82 -23.22 -3.59
N LYS A 302 0.96 -23.99 -2.90
CA LYS A 302 1.25 -25.38 -2.49
C LYS A 302 1.41 -26.31 -3.68
N ASP A 303 0.61 -26.08 -4.72
CA ASP A 303 0.67 -26.82 -5.97
C ASP A 303 1.52 -25.99 -6.95
N ILE A 304 2.83 -26.25 -6.97
CA ILE A 304 3.71 -25.75 -8.03
C ILE A 304 3.27 -26.46 -9.32
N VAL A 305 2.50 -25.76 -10.17
CA VAL A 305 2.19 -26.22 -11.53
C VAL A 305 3.31 -25.79 -12.47
#